data_AF-A0A9D6L9D9-F1
#
_entry.id   AF-A0A9D6L9D9-F1
#
_cell.length_a   1.000
_cell.length_b   1.000
_cell.length_c   1.000
_cell.angle_alpha   90.00
_cell.angle_beta   90.00
_cell.angle_gamma   90.00
#
_symmetry.space_group_name_H-M   'P 1'
#
loop_
_entity.id
_entity.type
_entity.pdbx_description
1 polymer ?
#
loop_
_entity_poly.entity_id
_entity_poly.type
_entity_poly.pdbx_seq_one_letter_code
_entity_poly.pdbx_strand_id
1 'polypeptide(L)'
;KGARGILASGIPEKRTPGFWNNVGQCCGSAGVVEFFLALHRVTRDPEYLAFARRVAADLLARATREGSGATSTLKWIQAEHRLAPKQLVAQTGYMQGASGIAMSLLHLDAFDRARRPAITLPDSPF
;
A
#
# COMPACT_ATOMS: atom_id res chain seq x y z
N LYS A 1 -3.94 20.55 -3.23
CA LYS A 1 -2.50 20.25 -3.02
C LYS A 1 -2.22 18.77 -2.66
N GLY A 2 -3.16 17.83 -2.85
CA GLY A 2 -3.03 16.42 -2.42
C GLY A 2 -2.01 15.59 -3.21
N ALA A 3 -2.38 15.08 -4.38
CA ALA A 3 -1.54 14.13 -5.16
C ALA A 3 -0.15 14.68 -5.53
N ARG A 4 -0.09 15.90 -6.09
CA ARG A 4 1.19 16.56 -6.45
C ARG A 4 2.14 16.73 -5.26
N GLY A 5 1.60 16.99 -4.07
CA GLY A 5 2.42 17.09 -2.85
C GLY A 5 3.02 15.74 -2.47
N ILE A 6 2.26 14.66 -2.61
CA ILE A 6 2.74 13.30 -2.37
C ILE A 6 3.81 12.91 -3.39
N LEU A 7 3.58 13.16 -4.69
CA LEU A 7 4.56 12.89 -5.75
C LEU A 7 5.90 13.62 -5.51
N ALA A 8 5.83 14.88 -5.08
CA ALA A 8 7.01 15.69 -4.79
C ALA A 8 7.70 15.37 -3.45
N SER A 9 7.11 14.53 -2.60
CA SER A 9 7.62 14.26 -1.24
C SER A 9 8.82 13.31 -1.19
N GLY A 10 9.07 12.56 -2.28
CA GLY A 10 10.15 11.58 -2.39
C GLY A 10 9.83 10.22 -1.75
N ILE A 11 8.58 9.96 -1.37
CA ILE A 11 8.14 8.61 -0.99
C ILE A 11 7.99 7.74 -2.27
N PRO A 12 8.15 6.40 -2.18
CA PRO A 12 8.37 5.60 -0.97
C PRO A 12 9.82 5.54 -0.45
N GLU A 13 10.80 6.00 -1.23
CA GLU A 13 12.23 5.85 -0.95
C GLU A 13 12.68 6.68 0.26
N LYS A 14 12.06 7.85 0.48
CA LYS A 14 12.36 8.74 1.60
C LYS A 14 11.30 8.66 2.69
N ARG A 15 11.74 8.58 3.94
CA ARG A 15 10.85 8.81 5.09
C ARG A 15 10.63 10.30 5.30
N THR A 16 9.38 10.69 5.53
CA THR A 16 8.99 12.09 5.73
C THR A 16 8.22 12.23 7.04
N PRO A 17 8.08 13.46 7.59
CA PRO A 17 7.15 13.71 8.69
C PRO A 17 5.73 13.30 8.28
N GLY A 18 5.25 12.17 8.81
CA GLY A 18 3.94 11.59 8.46
C GLY A 18 4.01 10.32 7.61
N PHE A 19 5.11 10.08 6.89
CA PHE A 19 5.35 8.83 6.15
C PHE A 19 6.56 8.10 6.73
N TRP A 20 6.27 7.27 7.74
CA TRP A 20 7.27 6.62 8.59
C TRP A 20 7.12 5.09 8.50
N ASN A 21 7.53 4.32 9.52
CA ASN A 21 7.45 2.86 9.50
C ASN A 21 6.01 2.30 9.64
N ASN A 22 5.06 2.85 8.87
CA ASN A 22 3.67 2.40 8.74
C ASN A 22 3.38 2.15 7.24
N VAL A 23 2.86 0.97 6.93
CA VAL A 23 2.58 0.47 5.58
C VAL A 23 1.12 0.05 5.38
N GLY A 24 0.26 0.19 6.39
CA GLY A 24 -1.16 -0.19 6.34
C GLY A 24 -2.04 0.72 5.48
N GLN A 25 -3.35 0.41 5.46
CA GLN A 25 -4.36 1.17 4.71
C GLN A 25 -4.64 2.55 5.33
N CYS A 26 -4.65 2.65 6.66
CA CYS A 26 -5.05 3.89 7.36
C CYS A 26 -4.09 5.07 7.12
N CYS A 27 -2.79 4.83 7.32
CA CYS A 27 -1.77 5.89 7.33
C CYS A 27 -0.45 5.45 6.66
N GLY A 28 -0.50 4.49 5.75
CA GLY A 28 0.70 3.84 5.20
C GLY A 28 0.68 3.63 3.68
N SER A 29 1.70 2.92 3.20
CA SER A 29 1.93 2.61 1.78
C SER A 29 0.71 1.99 1.09
N ALA A 30 -0.02 1.08 1.73
CA ALA A 30 -1.21 0.45 1.11
C ALA A 30 -2.30 1.48 0.78
N GLY A 31 -2.57 2.42 1.69
CA GLY A 31 -3.52 3.51 1.44
C GLY A 31 -3.05 4.46 0.33
N VAL A 32 -1.74 4.70 0.23
CA VAL A 32 -1.16 5.46 -0.90
C VAL A 32 -1.36 4.73 -2.22
N VAL A 33 -1.18 3.41 -2.27
CA VAL A 33 -1.46 2.61 -3.48
C VAL A 33 -2.91 2.78 -3.91
N GLU A 34 -3.87 2.56 -3.00
CA GLU A 34 -5.31 2.70 -3.29
C GLU A 34 -5.67 4.11 -3.79
N PHE A 35 -5.14 5.14 -3.13
CA PHE A 35 -5.39 6.53 -3.50
C PHE A 35 -4.93 6.82 -4.94
N PHE A 36 -3.73 6.40 -5.31
CA PHE A 36 -3.20 6.66 -6.65
C PHE A 36 -3.84 5.76 -7.73
N LEU A 37 -4.26 4.54 -7.37
CA LEU A 37 -5.09 3.71 -8.25
C LEU A 37 -6.46 4.36 -8.53
N ALA A 38 -7.11 4.90 -7.51
CA ALA A 38 -8.37 5.63 -7.65
C ALA A 38 -8.19 6.88 -8.53
N LEU A 39 -7.12 7.65 -8.32
CA LEU A 39 -6.81 8.81 -9.17
C LEU A 39 -6.60 8.40 -10.63
N HIS A 40 -5.87 7.30 -10.88
CA HIS A 40 -5.69 6.79 -12.23
C HIS A 40 -7.03 6.39 -12.87
N ARG A 41 -7.96 5.74 -12.14
CA ARG A 41 -9.30 5.42 -12.65
C ARG A 41 -10.05 6.65 -13.16
N VAL A 42 -10.02 7.74 -12.38
CA VAL A 42 -10.76 8.97 -12.67
C VAL A 42 -10.11 9.76 -13.80
N THR A 43 -8.79 9.94 -13.73
CA THR A 43 -8.07 10.88 -14.61
C THR A 43 -7.46 10.22 -15.84
N ARG A 44 -7.27 8.91 -15.79
CA ARG A 44 -6.50 8.12 -16.77
C ARG A 44 -5.05 8.55 -16.94
N ASP A 45 -4.53 9.36 -16.02
CA ASP A 45 -3.14 9.80 -16.04
C ASP A 45 -2.21 8.61 -15.69
N PRO A 46 -1.30 8.22 -16.60
CA PRO A 46 -0.38 7.10 -16.35
C PRO A 46 0.63 7.38 -15.24
N GLU A 47 0.91 8.64 -14.88
CA GLU A 47 1.82 8.98 -13.78
C GLU A 47 1.31 8.39 -12.46
N TYR A 48 0.00 8.42 -12.24
CA TYR A 48 -0.59 7.90 -10.99
C TYR A 48 -0.50 6.38 -10.89
N LEU A 49 -0.73 5.66 -11.99
CA LEU A 49 -0.54 4.20 -12.00
C LEU A 49 0.93 3.84 -11.80
N ALA A 50 1.85 4.56 -12.45
CA ALA A 50 3.28 4.35 -12.29
C ALA A 50 3.73 4.58 -10.83
N PHE A 51 3.18 5.60 -10.18
CA PHE A 51 3.47 5.87 -8.77
C PHE A 51 2.88 4.80 -7.84
N ALA A 52 1.64 4.36 -8.07
CA ALA A 52 1.04 3.25 -7.30
C ALA A 52 1.89 1.98 -7.40
N ARG A 53 2.38 1.64 -8.60
CA ARG A 53 3.30 0.50 -8.82
C ARG A 53 4.61 0.67 -8.05
N ARG A 54 5.19 1.87 -8.04
CA ARG A 54 6.42 2.16 -7.29
C ARG A 54 6.24 1.95 -5.79
N VAL A 55 5.14 2.47 -5.22
CA VAL A 55 4.83 2.30 -3.81
C VAL A 55 4.55 0.82 -3.47
N ALA A 56 3.84 0.10 -4.33
CA ALA A 56 3.59 -1.33 -4.14
C ALA A 56 4.87 -2.18 -4.22
N ALA A 57 5.83 -1.80 -5.07
CA ALA A 57 7.12 -2.47 -5.15
C ALA A 57 7.93 -2.29 -3.86
N ASP A 58 8.00 -1.08 -3.30
CA ASP A 58 8.62 -0.84 -1.98
C ASP A 58 7.87 -1.58 -0.86
N LEU A 59 6.54 -1.63 -0.92
CA LEU A 59 5.72 -2.38 0.03
C LEU A 59 6.08 -3.86 0.01
N LEU A 60 6.17 -4.49 -1.17
CA LEU A 60 6.60 -5.89 -1.31
C LEU A 60 8.04 -6.11 -0.86
N ALA A 61 8.96 -5.18 -1.18
CA ALA A 61 10.36 -5.28 -0.77
C ALA A 61 10.55 -5.24 0.75
N ARG A 62 9.62 -4.64 1.48
CA ARG A 62 9.63 -4.57 2.95
C ARG A 62 8.99 -5.78 3.64
N ALA A 63 8.37 -6.67 2.88
CA ALA A 63 7.78 -7.86 3.44
C ALA A 63 8.87 -8.78 4.03
N THR A 64 8.69 -9.22 5.27
CA THR A 64 9.45 -10.32 5.82
C THR A 64 8.86 -11.62 5.29
N ARG A 65 9.69 -12.41 4.60
CA ARG A 65 9.32 -13.75 4.16
C ARG A 65 9.66 -14.77 5.24
N GLU A 66 8.72 -15.66 5.53
CA GLU A 66 8.95 -16.83 6.38
C GLU A 66 8.64 -18.11 5.60
N GLY A 67 9.39 -19.18 5.86
CA GLY A 67 9.28 -20.44 5.12
C GLY A 67 9.95 -20.41 3.74
N SER A 68 9.76 -21.49 2.98
CA SER A 68 10.40 -21.69 1.66
C SER A 68 9.44 -22.33 0.65
N GLY A 69 9.54 -21.94 -0.61
CA GLY A 69 8.71 -22.50 -1.68
C GLY A 69 7.21 -22.20 -1.50
N ALA A 70 6.38 -23.21 -1.75
CA ALA A 70 4.92 -23.08 -1.77
C ALA A 70 4.29 -22.74 -0.40
N THR A 71 5.02 -22.95 0.70
CA THR A 71 4.55 -22.64 2.06
C THR A 71 5.03 -21.29 2.57
N SER A 72 5.71 -20.50 1.73
CA SER A 72 6.22 -19.20 2.17
C SER A 72 5.10 -18.19 2.42
N THR A 73 5.21 -17.48 3.54
CA THR A 73 4.28 -16.42 3.94
C THR A 73 4.99 -15.08 3.91
N LEU A 74 4.22 -14.01 3.71
CA LEU A 74 4.69 -12.63 3.81
C LEU A 74 4.03 -11.97 5.00
N LYS A 75 4.83 -11.26 5.81
CA LYS A 75 4.34 -10.40 6.88
C LYS A 75 5.02 -9.04 6.85
N TRP A 76 4.31 -8.02 7.31
CA TRP A 76 4.83 -6.66 7.40
C TRP A 76 4.97 -6.27 8.86
N ILE A 77 6.22 -6.28 9.34
CA ILE A 77 6.56 -5.81 10.68
C ILE A 77 6.69 -4.29 10.60
N GLN A 78 5.76 -3.60 11.24
CA GLN A 78 5.65 -2.15 11.17
C GLN A 78 5.27 -1.58 12.54
N ALA A 79 5.39 -0.27 12.69
CA ALA A 79 4.89 0.43 13.85
C ALA A 79 3.69 1.30 13.42
N GLU A 80 2.55 1.12 14.09
CA GLU A 80 1.33 1.87 13.80
C GLU A 80 1.30 3.24 14.49
N HIS A 81 1.84 3.30 15.70
CA HIS A 81 1.80 4.50 16.53
C HIS A 81 3.10 5.29 16.45
N ARG A 82 3.04 6.48 15.86
CA ARG A 82 4.22 7.36 15.71
C ARG A 82 4.90 7.68 17.04
N LEU A 83 4.13 7.76 18.13
CA LEU A 83 4.64 8.03 19.49
C LEU A 83 5.27 6.79 20.14
N ALA A 84 5.08 5.60 19.58
CA ALA A 84 5.67 4.35 20.04
C ALA A 84 6.41 3.62 18.91
N PRO A 85 7.48 4.21 18.32
CA PRO A 85 8.11 3.70 17.12
C PRO A 85 8.84 2.36 17.30
N LYS A 86 9.07 1.94 18.54
CA LYS A 86 9.67 0.64 18.89
C LYS A 86 8.63 -0.49 19.03
N GLN A 87 7.33 -0.16 19.03
CA GLN A 87 6.26 -1.14 19.08
C GLN A 87 6.03 -1.70 17.67
N LEU A 88 6.80 -2.73 17.33
CA LEU A 88 6.78 -3.37 16.03
C LEU A 88 5.87 -4.61 16.06
N VAL A 89 4.87 -4.64 15.19
CA VAL A 89 3.87 -5.72 15.14
C VAL A 89 3.59 -6.10 13.69
N ALA A 90 3.46 -7.40 13.44
CA ALA A 90 2.91 -7.93 12.20
C ALA A 90 1.40 -8.12 12.36
N GLN A 91 0.63 -7.08 12.06
CA GLN A 91 -0.84 -7.11 12.18
C GLN A 91 -1.47 -7.85 10.99
N THR A 92 -2.65 -8.45 11.20
CA THR A 92 -3.39 -9.20 10.16
C THR A 92 -4.63 -8.48 9.65
N GLY A 93 -5.21 -7.56 10.43
CA GLY A 93 -6.45 -6.86 10.12
C GLY A 93 -6.37 -5.93 8.92
N TYR A 94 -7.52 -5.45 8.45
CA TYR A 94 -7.61 -4.68 7.20
C TYR A 94 -6.92 -3.31 7.32
N MET A 95 -7.21 -2.57 8.38
CA MET A 95 -6.79 -1.17 8.49
C MET A 95 -5.26 -1.02 8.60
N GLN A 96 -4.59 -1.90 9.34
CA GLN A 96 -3.14 -1.81 9.59
C GLN A 96 -2.34 -3.01 9.09
N GLY A 97 -2.98 -4.12 8.75
CA GLY A 97 -2.32 -5.41 8.66
C GLY A 97 -2.26 -6.00 7.26
N ALA A 98 -1.83 -7.27 7.22
CA ALA A 98 -1.59 -8.04 6.01
C ALA A 98 -2.82 -8.11 5.09
N SER A 99 -4.05 -8.16 5.61
CA SER A 99 -5.24 -8.25 4.75
C SER A 99 -5.51 -6.97 3.95
N GLY A 100 -5.32 -5.79 4.54
CA GLY A 100 -5.46 -4.52 3.79
C GLY A 100 -4.31 -4.30 2.82
N ILE A 101 -3.10 -4.65 3.23
CA ILE A 101 -1.92 -4.64 2.34
C ILE A 101 -2.17 -5.55 1.14
N ALA A 102 -2.59 -6.80 1.37
CA ALA A 102 -2.92 -7.74 0.31
C ALA A 102 -4.04 -7.22 -0.59
N MET A 103 -5.07 -6.56 -0.03
CA MET A 103 -6.13 -5.94 -0.83
C MET A 103 -5.55 -4.94 -1.85
N SER A 104 -4.68 -4.03 -1.40
CA SER A 104 -4.08 -3.03 -2.29
C SER A 104 -3.22 -3.65 -3.40
N LEU A 105 -2.50 -4.74 -3.07
CA LEU A 105 -1.71 -5.49 -4.04
C LEU A 105 -2.60 -6.23 -5.05
N LEU A 106 -3.71 -6.82 -4.60
CA LEU A 106 -4.67 -7.50 -5.48
C LEU A 106 -5.43 -6.52 -6.38
N HIS A 107 -5.76 -5.33 -5.87
CA HIS A 107 -6.33 -4.27 -6.69
C HIS A 107 -5.36 -3.82 -7.77
N LEU A 108 -4.08 -3.61 -7.44
CA LEU A 108 -3.06 -3.29 -8.43
C LEU A 108 -2.88 -4.41 -9.46
N ASP A 109 -2.80 -5.67 -9.04
CA ASP A 109 -2.72 -6.82 -9.96
C ASP A 109 -3.93 -6.88 -10.90
N ALA A 110 -5.13 -6.58 -10.39
CA ALA A 110 -6.34 -6.50 -11.23
C ALA A 110 -6.20 -5.42 -12.31
N PHE A 111 -5.69 -4.23 -11.97
CA PHE A 111 -5.40 -3.19 -12.97
C PHE A 111 -4.38 -3.66 -14.01
N ASP A 112 -3.26 -4.22 -13.55
CA ASP A 112 -2.15 -4.63 -14.41
C ASP A 112 -2.56 -5.73 -15.40
N ARG A 113 -3.55 -6.54 -15.02
CA ARG A 113 -4.12 -7.61 -15.84
C ARG A 113 -5.40 -7.21 -16.57
N ALA A 114 -5.81 -5.94 -16.52
CA ALA A 114 -7.06 -5.45 -17.07
C ALA A 114 -8.31 -6.25 -16.60
N ARG A 115 -8.32 -6.66 -15.32
CA ARG A 115 -9.42 -7.35 -14.65
C ARG A 115 -10.17 -6.41 -13.71
N ARG A 116 -11.39 -6.81 -13.36
CA ARG A 116 -12.10 -6.20 -12.23
C ARG A 116 -11.49 -6.69 -10.91
N PRO A 117 -11.41 -5.83 -9.88
CA PRO A 117 -10.99 -6.27 -8.55
C PRO A 117 -11.97 -7.32 -8.02
N ALA A 118 -11.44 -8.40 -7.45
CA ALA A 118 -12.25 -9.50 -6.95
C ALA A 118 -13.08 -9.12 -5.71
N ILE A 119 -12.60 -8.15 -4.95
CA ILE A 119 -13.28 -7.60 -3.78
C ILE A 119 -13.43 -6.10 -4.02
N THR A 120 -14.61 -5.56 -3.77
CA THR A 120 -14.89 -4.12 -3.81
C THR A 120 -15.61 -3.77 -2.53
N LEU A 121 -15.11 -2.79 -1.78
CA LEU A 121 -15.73 -2.39 -0.53
C LEU A 121 -17.07 -1.66 -0.80
N PRO A 122 -18.05 -1.73 0.12
CA PRO A 122 -19.35 -1.10 -0.06
C PRO A 122 -19.31 0.43 -0.26
N ASP A 123 -18.25 1.08 0.21
CA ASP A 123 -17.99 2.51 0.10
C ASP A 123 -17.11 2.88 -1.12
N SER A 124 -16.76 1.90 -1.95
CA SER A 124 -16.05 2.14 -3.21
C SER A 124 -16.88 3.03 -4.13
N PRO A 125 -16.32 4.12 -4.68
CA PRO A 125 -17.00 4.91 -5.71
C PRO A 125 -16.91 4.29 -7.12
N PHE A 126 -16.37 3.06 -7.24
CA PHE A 126 -16.14 2.33 -8.49
C PHE A 126 -16.64 0.89 -8.41
#